data_AF-A0A179HFK5-F1
#
_entry.id   AF-A0A179HFK5-F1
#
_cell.length_a   1.000
_cell.length_b   1.000
_cell.length_c   1.000
_cell.angle_alpha   90.00
_cell.angle_beta   90.00
_cell.angle_gamma   90.00
#
_symmetry.space_group_name_H-M   'P 1'
#
loop_
_entity.id
_entity.type
_entity.pdbx_description
1 polymer ?
#
loop_
_entity_poly.entity_id
_entity_poly.type
_entity_poly.pdbx_seq_one_letter_code
_entity_poly.pdbx_strand_id
1 'polypeptide(L)'
;MFSAAITVALLSAAGSLASPVACPKETSTCASPSGNLTVSAFQLYPENAEFDAKRCVTYFSVLYNASVAVYDATKNEVSEIIEFPGLSGKPEFHSSGMRVRPDGQLATVVNAGAAFDTSGQDISGDNFLVTYDHDSKKVTSQVNLTAVSNGVYGGFQDLTFDTCGNTFVVGTYPGSIIKVSADGSKAVPWIVDRISNRTTAGYTGIVSRGNTLIASNGKDGGLYRFDATKAQGEPIAIPLAGNRTLGKDLDQVYMPAKYGGNTILVSDTSDGTVVVRSDDDWKSAKIVGTVANALQSQDGFSVATVQIAERIYVVTEYFLDASNKVPGTNAGNRTEFPLRDITDEVDAMLQKVPATRR
;
A
#
# COMPACT_ATOMS: atom_id res chain seq x y z
N MET A 1 -65.81 -27.92 29.68
CA MET A 1 -64.80 -27.07 29.02
C MET A 1 -63.45 -27.46 29.61
N PHE A 2 -62.64 -28.19 28.84
CA PHE A 2 -61.31 -28.63 29.27
C PHE A 2 -60.32 -27.48 29.09
N SER A 3 -59.65 -27.07 30.18
CA SER A 3 -58.60 -26.05 30.14
C SER A 3 -57.24 -26.76 30.11
N ALA A 4 -56.52 -26.62 29.00
CA ALA A 4 -55.20 -27.21 28.81
C ALA A 4 -54.11 -26.22 29.24
N ALA A 5 -53.20 -26.70 30.08
CA ALA A 5 -52.01 -25.98 30.53
C ALA A 5 -50.97 -25.90 29.41
N ILE A 6 -50.38 -24.71 29.21
CA ILE A 6 -49.20 -24.50 28.36
C ILE A 6 -48.04 -24.15 29.29
N THR A 7 -47.11 -25.09 29.42
CA THR A 7 -45.84 -24.92 30.12
C THR A 7 -44.84 -24.32 29.13
N VAL A 8 -44.40 -23.08 29.35
CA VAL A 8 -43.34 -22.44 28.56
C VAL A 8 -41.98 -22.88 29.14
N ALA A 9 -41.24 -23.69 28.38
CA ALA A 9 -39.86 -24.03 28.70
C ALA A 9 -38.92 -22.91 28.20
N LEU A 10 -38.22 -22.26 29.13
CA LEU A 10 -37.14 -21.32 28.84
C LEU A 10 -35.87 -22.11 28.49
N LEU A 11 -35.48 -22.11 27.21
CA LEU A 11 -34.14 -22.53 26.78
C LEU A 11 -33.17 -21.36 26.99
N SER A 12 -32.33 -21.46 28.02
CA SER A 12 -31.14 -20.63 28.17
C SER A 12 -30.06 -21.08 27.19
N ALA A 13 -29.87 -20.33 26.10
CA ALA A 13 -28.78 -20.51 25.17
C ALA A 13 -27.47 -20.05 25.82
N ALA A 14 -26.61 -21.01 26.18
CA ALA A 14 -25.22 -20.73 26.55
C ALA A 14 -24.47 -20.29 25.28
N GLY A 15 -24.21 -18.99 25.16
CA GLY A 15 -23.36 -18.43 24.12
C GLY A 15 -21.93 -18.92 24.31
N SER A 16 -21.47 -19.80 23.41
CA SER A 16 -20.05 -20.14 23.32
C SER A 16 -19.29 -18.90 22.86
N LEU A 17 -18.50 -18.31 23.75
CA LEU A 17 -17.51 -17.30 23.41
C LEU A 17 -16.42 -17.99 22.59
N ALA A 18 -16.58 -18.00 21.27
CA ALA A 18 -15.50 -18.39 20.37
C ALA A 18 -14.34 -17.42 20.59
N SER A 19 -13.25 -17.90 21.20
CA SER A 19 -11.99 -17.16 21.20
C SER A 19 -11.60 -16.86 19.75
N PRO A 20 -11.11 -15.65 19.44
CA PRO A 20 -10.64 -15.35 18.10
C PRO A 20 -9.55 -16.36 17.76
N VAL A 21 -9.78 -17.16 16.71
CA VAL A 21 -8.76 -18.05 16.15
C VAL A 21 -7.58 -17.16 15.79
N ALA A 22 -6.47 -17.31 16.52
CA ALA A 22 -5.24 -16.63 16.17
C ALA A 22 -4.86 -17.10 14.76
N CYS A 23 -4.83 -16.19 13.79
CA CYS A 23 -4.27 -16.50 12.49
C CYS A 23 -2.83 -17.01 12.71
N PRO A 24 -2.45 -18.14 12.09
CA PRO A 24 -1.07 -18.61 12.16
C PRO A 24 -0.14 -17.47 11.77
N LYS A 25 0.94 -17.28 12.55
CA LYS A 25 2.01 -16.37 12.16
C LYS A 25 2.63 -16.99 10.91
N GLU A 26 2.37 -16.43 9.73
CA GLU A 26 3.03 -16.88 8.51
C GLU A 26 4.52 -16.58 8.63
N THR A 27 5.29 -17.58 9.05
CA THR A 27 6.74 -17.58 8.91
C THR A 27 7.02 -17.93 7.46
N SER A 28 7.57 -16.96 6.71
CA SER A 28 7.97 -17.20 5.32
C SER A 28 9.01 -18.32 5.28
N THR A 29 8.83 -19.29 4.38
CA THR A 29 9.85 -20.32 4.10
C THR A 29 10.94 -19.82 3.15
N CYS A 30 10.83 -18.58 2.68
CA CYS A 30 11.78 -17.98 1.76
C CYS A 30 13.08 -17.63 2.47
N ALA A 31 14.21 -17.78 1.78
CA ALA A 31 15.49 -17.35 2.30
C ALA A 31 15.49 -15.83 2.48
N SER A 32 15.97 -15.37 3.64
CA SER A 32 16.11 -13.94 3.89
C SER A 32 17.42 -13.44 3.31
N PRO A 33 17.40 -12.39 2.45
CA PRO A 33 18.62 -11.70 2.08
C PRO A 33 19.27 -11.06 3.31
N SER A 34 20.57 -10.74 3.22
CA SER A 34 21.33 -10.14 4.32
C SER A 34 21.84 -8.76 3.94
N GLY A 35 21.54 -7.75 4.76
CA GLY A 35 22.02 -6.39 4.57
C GLY A 35 21.40 -5.69 3.36
N ASN A 36 21.99 -4.56 2.98
CA ASN A 36 21.56 -3.77 1.83
C ASN A 36 21.70 -4.57 0.53
N LEU A 37 20.77 -4.34 -0.40
CA LEU A 37 20.80 -4.90 -1.75
C LEU A 37 20.91 -3.78 -2.77
N THR A 38 21.34 -4.12 -3.97
CA THR A 38 21.26 -3.23 -5.14
C THR A 38 20.65 -4.00 -6.28
N VAL A 39 19.47 -3.57 -6.71
CA VAL A 39 18.76 -4.15 -7.85
C VAL A 39 19.38 -3.59 -9.13
N SER A 40 20.05 -4.45 -9.90
CA SER A 40 20.61 -4.10 -11.20
C SER A 40 19.57 -4.33 -12.29
N ALA A 41 18.90 -3.25 -12.72
CA ALA A 41 17.91 -3.27 -13.79
C ALA A 41 17.85 -1.91 -14.49
N PHE A 42 17.90 -1.89 -15.81
CA PHE A 42 17.79 -0.65 -16.58
C PHE A 42 16.38 -0.07 -16.43
N GLN A 43 16.31 1.20 -16.02
CA GLN A 43 15.06 1.96 -15.88
C GLN A 43 14.01 1.33 -14.97
N LEU A 44 14.43 0.71 -13.85
CA LEU A 44 13.49 0.16 -12.86
C LEU A 44 12.58 1.25 -12.29
N TYR A 45 13.13 2.30 -11.69
CA TYR A 45 12.38 3.39 -11.06
C TYR A 45 11.18 2.86 -10.23
N PRO A 46 11.45 2.20 -9.09
CA PRO A 46 10.42 1.57 -8.29
C PRO A 46 9.72 2.56 -7.36
N GLU A 47 8.47 2.88 -7.65
CA GLU A 47 7.57 3.68 -6.78
C GLU A 47 6.97 2.83 -5.64
N ASN A 48 6.81 1.52 -5.85
CA ASN A 48 6.22 0.61 -4.88
C ASN A 48 6.87 -0.78 -4.93
N ALA A 49 6.65 -1.57 -3.88
CA ALA A 49 7.10 -2.95 -3.83
C ALA A 49 6.18 -3.82 -2.97
N GLU A 50 6.08 -5.10 -3.34
CA GLU A 50 5.34 -6.11 -2.59
C GLU A 50 6.06 -7.45 -2.64
N PHE A 51 6.15 -8.13 -1.50
CA PHE A 51 6.77 -9.45 -1.42
C PHE A 51 5.73 -10.58 -1.48
N ASP A 52 5.93 -11.52 -2.40
CA ASP A 52 5.14 -12.74 -2.49
C ASP A 52 5.85 -13.88 -1.76
N ALA A 53 5.43 -14.13 -0.51
CA ALA A 53 6.00 -15.19 0.30
C ALA A 53 5.72 -16.61 -0.22
N LYS A 54 4.73 -16.80 -1.12
CA LYS A 54 4.44 -18.10 -1.73
C LYS A 54 5.43 -18.40 -2.86
N ARG A 55 5.83 -17.37 -3.61
CA ARG A 55 6.72 -17.49 -4.77
C ARG A 55 8.17 -17.09 -4.47
N CYS A 56 8.43 -16.53 -3.29
CA CYS A 56 9.72 -16.02 -2.85
C CYS A 56 10.33 -14.97 -3.78
N VAL A 57 9.49 -14.10 -4.33
CA VAL A 57 9.89 -12.98 -5.20
C VAL A 57 9.32 -11.68 -4.68
N THR A 58 10.00 -10.58 -4.99
CA THR A 58 9.50 -9.22 -4.76
C THR A 58 9.05 -8.64 -6.09
N TYR A 59 7.85 -8.08 -6.12
CA TYR A 59 7.37 -7.28 -7.23
C TYR A 59 7.76 -5.82 -6.98
N PHE A 60 8.33 -5.18 -7.99
CA PHE A 60 8.59 -3.74 -8.00
C PHE A 60 7.76 -3.10 -9.08
N SER A 61 7.21 -1.91 -8.82
CA SER A 61 6.65 -1.15 -9.93
C SER A 61 7.79 -0.71 -10.83
N VAL A 62 7.49 -0.60 -12.12
CA VAL A 62 8.38 0.05 -13.08
C VAL A 62 7.70 1.34 -13.49
N LEU A 63 7.96 2.41 -12.74
CA LEU A 63 7.15 3.63 -12.73
C LEU A 63 6.82 4.09 -14.16
N TYR A 64 7.84 4.52 -14.90
CA TYR A 64 7.69 5.11 -16.22
C TYR A 64 7.39 4.13 -17.36
N ASN A 65 7.56 2.82 -17.13
CA ASN A 65 7.18 1.81 -18.11
C ASN A 65 5.74 1.30 -17.91
N ALA A 66 5.07 1.72 -16.82
CA ALA A 66 3.74 1.24 -16.47
C ALA A 66 3.66 -0.30 -16.44
N SER A 67 4.66 -0.96 -15.84
CA SER A 67 4.78 -2.42 -15.74
C SER A 67 5.22 -2.83 -14.33
N VAL A 68 5.48 -4.13 -14.13
CA VAL A 68 5.97 -4.68 -12.85
C VAL A 68 7.18 -5.57 -13.10
N ALA A 69 8.26 -5.34 -12.36
CA ALA A 69 9.43 -6.20 -12.36
C ALA A 69 9.30 -7.30 -11.30
N VAL A 70 9.70 -8.53 -11.64
CA VAL A 70 9.80 -9.67 -10.72
C VAL A 70 11.24 -9.84 -10.31
N TYR A 71 11.53 -9.70 -9.03
CA TYR A 71 12.88 -9.74 -8.46
C TYR A 71 13.06 -10.90 -7.48
N ASP A 72 14.10 -11.70 -7.70
CA ASP A 72 14.56 -12.76 -6.80
C ASP A 72 15.71 -12.23 -5.95
N ALA A 73 15.44 -11.93 -4.67
CA ALA A 73 16.42 -11.39 -3.74
C ALA A 73 17.55 -12.37 -3.41
N THR A 74 17.34 -13.68 -3.60
CA THR A 74 18.35 -14.70 -3.31
C THR A 74 19.40 -14.80 -4.41
N LYS A 75 18.98 -14.50 -5.65
CA LYS A 75 19.86 -14.41 -6.83
C LYS A 75 20.32 -12.98 -7.12
N ASN A 76 19.70 -12.00 -6.47
CA ASN A 76 19.84 -10.57 -6.77
C ASN A 76 19.59 -10.27 -8.26
N GLU A 77 18.49 -10.77 -8.80
CA GLU A 77 18.19 -10.72 -10.24
C GLU A 77 16.73 -10.33 -10.50
N VAL A 78 16.51 -9.47 -11.49
CA VAL A 78 15.17 -9.25 -12.07
C VAL A 78 14.94 -10.29 -13.16
N SER A 79 14.03 -11.23 -12.90
CA SER A 79 13.81 -12.40 -13.77
C SER A 79 12.76 -12.19 -14.85
N GLU A 80 11.84 -11.24 -14.66
CA GLU A 80 10.70 -11.01 -15.57
C GLU A 80 10.21 -9.57 -15.46
N ILE A 81 9.72 -9.01 -16.56
CA ILE A 81 8.92 -7.79 -16.60
C ILE A 81 7.51 -8.18 -17.03
N ILE A 82 6.52 -7.92 -16.16
CA ILE A 82 5.10 -8.15 -16.42
C ILE A 82 4.54 -6.89 -17.09
N GLU A 83 4.24 -7.00 -18.37
CA GLU A 83 3.59 -5.94 -19.14
C GLU A 83 2.06 -6.08 -19.12
N PHE A 84 1.38 -4.94 -19.16
CA PHE A 84 -0.07 -4.81 -19.18
C PHE A 84 -0.51 -4.34 -20.57
N PRO A 85 -1.22 -5.18 -21.35
CA PRO A 85 -1.61 -4.85 -22.71
C PRO A 85 -2.37 -3.52 -22.82
N GLY A 86 -1.88 -2.64 -23.70
CA GLY A 86 -2.49 -1.33 -23.92
C GLY A 86 -2.17 -0.27 -22.86
N LEU A 87 -1.37 -0.61 -21.83
CA LEU A 87 -0.93 0.30 -20.78
C LEU A 87 0.59 0.44 -20.74
N SER A 88 1.34 -0.67 -20.67
CA SER A 88 2.80 -0.62 -20.55
C SER A 88 3.49 0.03 -21.74
N GLY A 89 4.62 0.69 -21.49
CA GLY A 89 5.42 1.43 -22.46
C GLY A 89 4.84 2.79 -22.86
N LYS A 90 3.62 3.14 -22.44
CA LYS A 90 2.99 4.42 -22.76
C LYS A 90 3.43 5.52 -21.78
N PRO A 91 3.87 6.68 -22.27
CA PRO A 91 4.45 7.73 -21.43
C PRO A 91 3.44 8.42 -20.50
N GLU A 92 2.13 8.32 -20.77
CA GLU A 92 1.09 8.91 -19.93
C GLU A 92 0.79 8.10 -18.66
N PHE A 93 1.23 6.84 -18.59
CA PHE A 93 0.91 5.93 -17.51
C PHE A 93 2.11 5.65 -16.61
N HIS A 94 1.83 5.56 -15.32
CA HIS A 94 2.76 5.19 -14.27
C HIS A 94 2.28 3.94 -13.53
N SER A 95 3.18 2.99 -13.24
CA SER A 95 2.87 1.87 -12.34
C SER A 95 3.23 2.27 -10.91
N SER A 96 2.27 2.18 -10.00
CA SER A 96 2.40 2.66 -8.62
C SER A 96 2.09 1.54 -7.62
N GLY A 97 1.13 1.75 -6.71
CA GLY A 97 0.77 0.83 -5.64
C GLY A 97 0.41 -0.57 -6.12
N MET A 98 0.94 -1.57 -5.42
CA MET A 98 0.64 -2.98 -5.69
C MET A 98 0.58 -3.82 -4.43
N ARG A 99 -0.23 -4.88 -4.45
CA ARG A 99 -0.32 -5.86 -3.38
C ARG A 99 -0.64 -7.24 -3.94
N VAL A 100 -0.17 -8.30 -3.26
CA VAL A 100 -0.60 -9.66 -3.56
C VAL A 100 -1.97 -9.88 -2.89
N ARG A 101 -2.95 -10.28 -3.69
CA ARG A 101 -4.31 -10.58 -3.24
C ARG A 101 -4.32 -11.87 -2.41
N PRO A 102 -5.33 -12.07 -1.55
CA PRO A 102 -5.49 -13.33 -0.80
C PRO A 102 -5.61 -14.58 -1.67
N ASP A 103 -6.10 -14.44 -2.92
CA ASP A 103 -6.17 -15.51 -3.91
C ASP A 103 -4.81 -15.78 -4.61
N GLY A 104 -3.78 -14.99 -4.29
CA GLY A 104 -2.42 -15.12 -4.80
C GLY A 104 -2.18 -14.43 -6.14
N GLN A 105 -3.13 -13.66 -6.66
CA GLN A 105 -2.95 -12.79 -7.83
C GLN A 105 -2.31 -11.46 -7.45
N LEU A 106 -1.59 -10.83 -8.37
CA LEU A 106 -1.06 -9.48 -8.16
C LEU A 106 -2.12 -8.45 -8.57
N ALA A 107 -2.41 -7.48 -7.69
CA ALA A 107 -3.13 -6.28 -8.08
C ALA A 107 -2.17 -5.08 -8.10
N THR A 108 -2.27 -4.24 -9.12
CA THR A 108 -1.48 -3.01 -9.24
C THR A 108 -2.32 -1.86 -9.77
N VAL A 109 -2.00 -0.65 -9.35
CA VAL A 109 -2.53 0.57 -9.94
C VAL A 109 -1.62 1.01 -11.08
N VAL A 110 -2.22 1.21 -12.25
CA VAL A 110 -1.59 1.95 -13.36
C VAL A 110 -2.31 3.29 -13.47
N ASN A 111 -1.68 4.35 -12.99
CA ASN A 111 -2.28 5.67 -12.89
C ASN A 111 -1.84 6.59 -14.03
N ALA A 112 -2.54 7.71 -14.20
CA ALA A 112 -2.10 8.78 -15.08
C ALA A 112 -0.98 9.58 -14.40
N GLY A 113 0.22 9.56 -14.98
CA GLY A 113 1.40 10.22 -14.40
C GLY A 113 1.24 11.73 -14.22
N ALA A 114 0.43 12.36 -15.08
CA ALA A 114 0.13 13.79 -15.04
C ALA A 114 -0.38 14.28 -13.67
N ALA A 115 -1.10 13.44 -12.92
CA ALA A 115 -1.60 13.80 -11.59
C ALA A 115 -0.45 14.10 -10.61
N PHE A 116 0.68 13.39 -10.74
CA PHE A 116 1.85 13.55 -9.88
C PHE A 116 2.82 14.57 -10.47
N ASP A 117 3.09 14.51 -11.78
CA ASP A 117 3.98 15.44 -12.49
C ASP A 117 3.52 16.91 -12.36
N THR A 118 2.21 17.12 -12.18
CA THR A 118 1.60 18.45 -12.04
C THR A 118 1.11 18.74 -10.62
N SER A 119 1.35 17.84 -9.65
CA SER A 119 0.90 17.98 -8.26
C SER A 119 -0.61 18.26 -8.14
N GLY A 120 -1.42 17.48 -8.86
CA GLY A 120 -2.88 17.53 -8.83
C GLY A 120 -3.52 18.63 -9.68
N GLN A 121 -2.75 19.38 -10.49
CA GLN A 121 -3.34 20.36 -11.42
C GLN A 121 -4.04 19.67 -12.60
N ASP A 122 -3.45 18.60 -13.13
CA ASP A 122 -4.05 17.75 -14.15
C ASP A 122 -4.33 16.34 -13.61
N ILE A 123 -5.60 16.07 -13.30
CA ILE A 123 -6.09 14.76 -12.86
C ILE A 123 -7.02 14.11 -13.88
N SER A 124 -6.98 14.57 -15.13
CA SER A 124 -7.93 14.17 -16.17
C SER A 124 -7.63 12.82 -16.83
N GLY A 125 -6.39 12.33 -16.68
CA GLY A 125 -5.94 11.10 -17.32
C GLY A 125 -6.63 9.83 -16.80
N ASP A 126 -6.54 8.76 -17.60
CA ASP A 126 -7.10 7.47 -17.26
C ASP A 126 -6.28 6.75 -16.17
N ASN A 127 -6.97 6.05 -15.29
CA ASN A 127 -6.36 5.26 -14.22
C ASN A 127 -7.00 3.88 -14.19
N PHE A 128 -6.20 2.85 -13.91
CA PHE A 128 -6.62 1.46 -13.97
C PHE A 128 -6.19 0.70 -12.73
N LEU A 129 -7.09 -0.14 -12.22
CA LEU A 129 -6.73 -1.25 -11.36
C LEU A 129 -6.55 -2.48 -12.24
N VAL A 130 -5.35 -3.04 -12.26
CA VAL A 130 -5.00 -4.22 -13.04
C VAL A 130 -4.82 -5.40 -12.10
N THR A 131 -5.40 -6.55 -12.43
CA THR A 131 -5.15 -7.83 -11.74
C THR A 131 -4.47 -8.80 -12.70
N TYR A 132 -3.39 -9.43 -12.23
CA TYR A 132 -2.56 -10.36 -12.98
C TYR A 132 -2.48 -11.71 -12.29
N ASP A 133 -2.68 -12.77 -13.07
CA ASP A 133 -2.59 -14.15 -12.63
C ASP A 133 -1.24 -14.74 -13.04
N HIS A 134 -0.45 -15.13 -12.05
CA HIS A 134 0.91 -15.64 -12.28
C HIS A 134 0.94 -17.02 -12.92
N ASP A 135 -0.10 -17.83 -12.71
CA ASP A 135 -0.12 -19.23 -13.17
C ASP A 135 -0.47 -19.29 -14.66
N SER A 136 -1.45 -18.49 -15.10
CA SER A 136 -1.82 -18.33 -16.50
C SER A 136 -1.01 -17.26 -17.25
N LYS A 137 -0.22 -16.47 -16.52
CA LYS A 137 0.57 -15.33 -17.00
C LYS A 137 -0.25 -14.30 -17.78
N LYS A 138 -1.42 -13.95 -17.25
CA LYS A 138 -2.38 -13.07 -17.95
C LYS A 138 -2.97 -12.03 -17.01
N VAL A 139 -3.27 -10.87 -17.58
CA VAL A 139 -4.20 -9.91 -16.98
C VAL A 139 -5.58 -10.55 -16.95
N THR A 140 -6.14 -10.71 -15.75
CA THR A 140 -7.48 -11.30 -15.52
C THR A 140 -8.55 -10.23 -15.39
N SER A 141 -8.17 -9.02 -14.99
CA SER A 141 -9.08 -7.88 -14.89
C SER A 141 -8.34 -6.57 -15.09
N GLN A 142 -9.01 -5.61 -15.72
CA GLN A 142 -8.55 -4.23 -15.90
C GLN A 142 -9.75 -3.29 -15.72
N VAL A 143 -9.86 -2.68 -14.54
CA VAL A 143 -10.96 -1.80 -14.17
C VAL A 143 -10.55 -0.34 -14.39
N ASN A 144 -11.27 0.39 -15.25
CA ASN A 144 -11.06 1.83 -15.42
C ASN A 144 -11.65 2.59 -14.21
N LEU A 145 -10.77 3.14 -13.38
CA LEU A 145 -11.11 3.92 -12.19
C LEU A 145 -11.58 5.34 -12.58
N THR A 146 -11.07 5.89 -13.68
CA THR A 146 -11.50 7.19 -14.22
C THR A 146 -12.96 7.17 -14.69
N ALA A 147 -13.48 6.02 -15.15
CA ALA A 147 -14.90 5.86 -15.46
C ALA A 147 -15.82 6.06 -14.23
N VAL A 148 -15.28 5.91 -13.02
CA VAL A 148 -15.97 6.16 -11.75
C VAL A 148 -15.72 7.59 -11.26
N SER A 149 -14.49 8.08 -11.42
CA SER A 149 -14.11 9.40 -10.93
C SER A 149 -14.50 10.55 -11.85
N ASN A 150 -14.77 10.29 -13.12
CA ASN A 150 -15.04 11.29 -14.15
C ASN A 150 -14.00 12.43 -14.19
N GLY A 151 -12.74 12.15 -13.81
CA GLY A 151 -11.67 13.14 -13.77
C GLY A 151 -11.87 14.26 -12.73
N VAL A 152 -12.75 14.07 -11.73
CA VAL A 152 -12.94 15.06 -10.65
C VAL A 152 -12.13 14.76 -9.38
N TYR A 153 -11.62 13.53 -9.29
CA TYR A 153 -10.58 13.07 -8.36
C TYR A 153 -9.73 11.97 -9.02
N GLY A 154 -8.51 11.79 -8.57
CA GLY A 154 -7.55 10.86 -9.18
C GLY A 154 -6.22 10.81 -8.45
N GLY A 155 -5.14 10.54 -9.19
CA GLY A 155 -3.82 10.27 -8.62
C GLY A 155 -3.85 9.01 -7.78
N PHE A 156 -4.29 7.90 -8.36
CA PHE A 156 -4.40 6.65 -7.62
C PHE A 156 -3.00 6.09 -7.33
N GLN A 157 -2.64 5.99 -6.06
CA GLN A 157 -1.25 5.79 -5.63
C GLN A 157 -1.04 4.46 -4.91
N ASP A 158 -2.02 4.00 -4.13
CA ASP A 158 -1.89 2.79 -3.31
C ASP A 158 -3.20 1.99 -3.25
N LEU A 159 -3.12 0.72 -2.83
CA LEU A 159 -4.28 -0.15 -2.70
C LEU A 159 -4.16 -1.12 -1.53
N THR A 160 -5.32 -1.58 -1.03
CA THR A 160 -5.41 -2.69 -0.08
C THR A 160 -6.70 -3.49 -0.28
N PHE A 161 -6.88 -4.55 0.53
CA PHE A 161 -8.05 -5.43 0.46
C PHE A 161 -8.74 -5.58 1.80
N ASP A 162 -10.06 -5.78 1.78
CA ASP A 162 -10.80 -6.28 2.95
C ASP A 162 -10.80 -7.83 3.00
N THR A 163 -11.41 -8.39 4.06
CA THR A 163 -11.45 -9.86 4.23
C THR A 163 -12.33 -10.57 3.20
N CYS A 164 -13.12 -9.84 2.43
CA CYS A 164 -13.96 -10.37 1.37
C CYS A 164 -13.30 -10.24 -0.01
N GLY A 165 -12.05 -9.74 -0.08
CA GLY A 165 -11.31 -9.55 -1.31
C GLY A 165 -11.70 -8.31 -2.10
N ASN A 166 -12.53 -7.40 -1.55
CA ASN A 166 -12.78 -6.12 -2.22
C ASN A 166 -11.52 -5.25 -2.15
N THR A 167 -11.22 -4.56 -3.25
CA THR A 167 -10.06 -3.68 -3.33
C THR A 167 -10.45 -2.25 -2.97
N PHE A 168 -9.62 -1.57 -2.18
CA PHE A 168 -9.74 -0.17 -1.83
C PHE A 168 -8.55 0.56 -2.43
N VAL A 169 -8.79 1.42 -3.42
CA VAL A 169 -7.75 2.15 -4.15
C VAL A 169 -7.76 3.60 -3.70
N VAL A 170 -6.64 4.08 -3.17
CA VAL A 170 -6.45 5.45 -2.69
C VAL A 170 -6.14 6.38 -3.86
N GLY A 171 -6.86 7.50 -3.94
CA GLY A 171 -6.56 8.62 -4.82
C GLY A 171 -6.09 9.84 -4.02
N THR A 172 -4.98 10.43 -4.44
CA THR A 172 -4.31 11.52 -3.74
C THR A 172 -4.94 12.89 -4.00
N TYR A 173 -5.54 13.13 -5.18
CA TYR A 173 -5.93 14.48 -5.62
C TYR A 173 -7.39 14.60 -6.11
N PRO A 174 -8.28 15.27 -5.35
CA PRO A 174 -8.23 15.37 -3.89
C PRO A 174 -8.32 13.96 -3.25
N GLY A 175 -8.09 13.88 -1.94
CA GLY A 175 -8.19 12.63 -1.18
C GLY A 175 -9.46 11.85 -1.48
N SER A 176 -9.31 10.59 -1.88
CA SER A 176 -10.43 9.72 -2.22
C SER A 176 -10.06 8.26 -2.05
N ILE A 177 -11.08 7.40 -1.95
CA ILE A 177 -10.91 5.95 -2.02
C ILE A 177 -12.04 5.39 -2.88
N ILE A 178 -11.69 4.60 -3.90
CA ILE A 178 -12.64 3.79 -4.67
C ILE A 178 -12.68 2.39 -4.06
N LYS A 179 -13.89 1.85 -3.86
CA LYS A 179 -14.10 0.44 -3.55
C LYS A 179 -14.42 -0.31 -4.83
N VAL A 180 -13.65 -1.36 -5.11
CA VAL A 180 -13.87 -2.29 -6.22
C VAL A 180 -14.27 -3.64 -5.65
N SER A 181 -15.32 -4.26 -6.18
CA SER A 181 -15.74 -5.60 -5.77
C SER A 181 -14.65 -6.63 -6.03
N ALA A 182 -14.65 -7.73 -5.28
CA ALA A 182 -13.61 -8.76 -5.35
C ALA A 182 -13.41 -9.35 -6.77
N ASP A 183 -14.48 -9.44 -7.55
CA ASP A 183 -14.50 -9.91 -8.94
C ASP A 183 -14.16 -8.82 -9.97
N GLY A 184 -13.94 -7.57 -9.53
CA GLY A 184 -13.68 -6.42 -10.38
C GLY A 184 -14.89 -5.88 -11.15
N SER A 185 -16.10 -6.44 -10.97
CA SER A 185 -17.28 -6.10 -11.78
C SER A 185 -17.92 -4.77 -11.43
N LYS A 186 -17.69 -4.26 -10.21
CA LYS A 186 -18.28 -3.02 -9.72
C LYS A 186 -17.24 -2.17 -9.00
N ALA A 187 -17.07 -0.94 -9.46
CA ALA A 187 -16.28 0.09 -8.78
C ALA A 187 -17.18 1.26 -8.39
N VAL A 188 -17.03 1.77 -7.16
CA VAL A 188 -17.81 2.90 -6.65
C VAL A 188 -16.92 3.87 -5.88
N PRO A 189 -17.21 5.19 -5.90
CA PRO A 189 -16.60 6.12 -4.96
C PRO A 189 -17.01 5.70 -3.55
N TRP A 190 -16.05 5.38 -2.69
CA TRP A 190 -16.32 4.98 -1.32
C TRP A 190 -16.21 6.16 -0.37
N ILE A 191 -15.20 7.00 -0.58
CA ILE A 191 -15.07 8.33 0.01
C ILE A 191 -14.41 9.27 -1.02
N VAL A 192 -14.86 10.51 -1.04
CA VAL A 192 -14.20 11.61 -1.77
C VAL A 192 -14.20 12.80 -0.83
N ASP A 193 -13.02 13.32 -0.54
CA ASP A 193 -12.86 14.52 0.27
C ASP A 193 -13.59 15.67 -0.42
N ARG A 194 -14.37 16.41 0.36
CA ARG A 194 -15.19 17.53 -0.14
C ARG A 194 -14.37 18.80 -0.43
N ILE A 195 -13.06 18.67 -0.64
CA ILE A 195 -12.14 19.80 -0.75
C ILE A 195 -12.27 20.40 -2.15
N SER A 196 -12.35 21.73 -2.21
CA SER A 196 -12.38 22.47 -3.47
C SER A 196 -11.03 22.55 -4.17
N ASN A 197 -9.93 22.52 -3.40
CA ASN A 197 -8.57 22.53 -3.94
C ASN A 197 -8.03 21.13 -4.23
N ARG A 198 -7.91 20.80 -5.52
CA ARG A 198 -7.43 19.51 -6.00
C ARG A 198 -5.92 19.31 -5.89
N THR A 199 -5.15 20.37 -5.60
CA THR A 199 -3.68 20.31 -5.49
C THR A 199 -3.18 20.07 -4.08
N THR A 200 -4.08 19.96 -3.12
CA THR A 200 -3.75 19.50 -1.77
C THR A 200 -3.84 17.98 -1.75
N ALA A 201 -2.70 17.31 -1.55
CA ALA A 201 -2.65 15.85 -1.40
C ALA A 201 -3.53 15.40 -0.23
N GLY A 202 -4.38 14.41 -0.46
CA GLY A 202 -5.21 13.76 0.55
C GLY A 202 -4.58 12.45 1.01
N TYR A 203 -5.30 11.33 0.88
CA TYR A 203 -4.76 10.02 1.25
C TYR A 203 -3.63 9.61 0.31
N THR A 204 -2.53 9.05 0.84
CA THR A 204 -1.32 8.70 0.05
C THR A 204 -1.00 7.20 0.06
N GLY A 205 -1.19 6.55 1.21
CA GLY A 205 -0.96 5.11 1.37
C GLY A 205 -2.04 4.46 2.23
N ILE A 206 -2.24 3.15 2.06
CA ILE A 206 -3.28 2.39 2.76
C ILE A 206 -2.89 0.94 3.04
N VAL A 207 -3.30 0.45 4.20
CA VAL A 207 -3.14 -0.96 4.62
C VAL A 207 -4.41 -1.46 5.29
N SER A 208 -4.55 -2.78 5.38
CA SER A 208 -5.66 -3.42 6.09
C SER A 208 -5.17 -4.26 7.26
N ARG A 209 -5.99 -4.25 8.33
CA ARG A 209 -5.94 -5.22 9.43
C ARG A 209 -7.33 -5.83 9.56
N GLY A 210 -7.56 -6.94 8.85
CA GLY A 210 -8.90 -7.47 8.64
C GLY A 210 -9.77 -6.45 7.90
N ASN A 211 -10.91 -6.08 8.48
CA ASN A 211 -11.81 -5.08 7.91
C ASN A 211 -11.56 -3.64 8.40
N THR A 212 -10.50 -3.41 9.17
CA THR A 212 -10.06 -2.06 9.52
C THR A 212 -9.01 -1.62 8.49
N LEU A 213 -9.34 -0.61 7.69
CA LEU A 213 -8.38 0.03 6.79
C LEU A 213 -7.70 1.18 7.54
N ILE A 214 -6.42 1.41 7.28
CA ILE A 214 -5.64 2.48 7.89
C ILE A 214 -4.94 3.23 6.74
N ALA A 215 -5.17 4.53 6.64
CA ALA A 215 -4.57 5.38 5.62
C ALA A 215 -3.83 6.56 6.23
N SER A 216 -2.71 6.94 5.62
CA SER A 216 -2.06 8.24 5.83
C SER A 216 -2.78 9.32 5.05
N ASN A 217 -2.73 10.56 5.53
CA ASN A 217 -3.25 11.72 4.80
C ASN A 217 -2.19 12.82 4.73
N GLY A 218 -1.74 13.14 3.51
CA GLY A 218 -0.73 14.16 3.24
C GLY A 218 -1.19 15.59 3.55
N LYS A 219 -2.50 15.83 3.63
CA LYS A 219 -3.06 17.17 3.91
C LYS A 219 -2.68 17.67 5.29
N ASP A 220 -2.79 16.79 6.29
CA ASP A 220 -2.61 17.13 7.71
C ASP A 220 -1.53 16.28 8.39
N GLY A 221 -0.89 15.37 7.65
CA GLY A 221 0.08 14.42 8.17
C GLY A 221 -0.54 13.44 9.17
N GLY A 222 -1.86 13.22 9.10
CA GLY A 222 -2.63 12.39 10.03
C GLY A 222 -2.75 10.93 9.61
N LEU A 223 -3.26 10.11 10.52
CA LEU A 223 -3.70 8.74 10.28
C LEU A 223 -5.22 8.63 10.46
N TYR A 224 -5.85 7.88 9.57
CA TYR A 224 -7.28 7.64 9.58
C TYR A 224 -7.57 6.16 9.47
N ARG A 225 -8.56 5.68 10.22
CA ARG A 225 -9.09 4.34 10.05
C ARG A 225 -10.50 4.34 9.51
N PHE A 226 -10.84 3.27 8.82
CA PHE A 226 -12.13 3.05 8.21
C PHE A 226 -12.61 1.63 8.47
N ASP A 227 -13.93 1.45 8.55
CA ASP A 227 -14.56 0.13 8.59
C ASP A 227 -14.96 -0.28 7.16
N ALA A 228 -14.20 -1.20 6.57
CA ALA A 228 -14.38 -1.68 5.20
C ALA A 228 -15.75 -2.34 4.95
N THR A 229 -16.45 -2.75 6.01
CA THR A 229 -17.78 -3.35 5.91
C THR A 229 -18.88 -2.34 5.59
N LYS A 230 -18.60 -1.05 5.76
CA LYS A 230 -19.56 0.03 5.46
C LYS A 230 -19.71 0.26 3.96
N ALA A 231 -20.91 0.66 3.56
CA ALA A 231 -21.22 1.01 2.18
C ALA A 231 -20.49 2.29 1.71
N GLN A 232 -20.15 3.18 2.64
CA GLN A 232 -19.38 4.40 2.42
C GLN A 232 -18.26 4.50 3.46
N GLY A 233 -17.15 5.11 3.07
CA GLY A 233 -16.01 5.35 3.95
C GLY A 233 -16.29 6.52 4.89
N GLU A 234 -16.22 6.26 6.18
CA GLU A 234 -16.27 7.29 7.22
C GLU A 234 -14.90 7.36 7.90
N PRO A 235 -14.13 8.45 7.71
CA PRO A 235 -12.80 8.55 8.28
C PRO A 235 -12.88 8.77 9.79
N ILE A 236 -12.25 7.90 10.55
CA ILE A 236 -12.07 8.07 11.99
C ILE A 236 -10.59 8.37 12.23
N ALA A 237 -10.29 9.59 12.67
CA ALA A 237 -8.91 9.97 13.01
C ALA A 237 -8.33 8.99 14.05
N ILE A 238 -7.09 8.59 13.85
CA ILE A 238 -6.28 7.84 14.80
C ILE A 238 -5.38 8.85 15.50
N PRO A 239 -5.67 9.25 16.76
CA PRO A 239 -4.86 10.24 17.44
C PRO A 239 -3.42 9.75 17.62
N LEU A 240 -2.46 10.57 17.18
CA LEU A 240 -1.04 10.34 17.40
C LEU A 240 -0.62 10.93 18.75
N ALA A 241 -0.02 10.11 19.59
CA ALA A 241 0.47 10.52 20.90
C ALA A 241 1.41 11.73 20.80
N GLY A 242 1.19 12.72 21.67
CA GLY A 242 1.96 13.96 21.69
C GLY A 242 1.59 14.97 20.60
N ASN A 243 0.43 14.80 19.93
CA ASN A 243 -0.05 15.69 18.87
C ASN A 243 0.97 15.88 17.73
N ARG A 244 1.65 14.79 17.38
CA ARG A 244 2.63 14.74 16.29
C ARG A 244 1.93 14.45 14.96
N THR A 245 2.59 14.82 13.87
CA THR A 245 2.22 14.42 12.50
C THR A 245 3.24 13.42 11.96
N LEU A 246 2.84 12.65 10.95
CA LEU A 246 3.70 11.68 10.28
C LEU A 246 4.84 12.36 9.52
N GLY A 247 4.53 13.45 8.81
CA GLY A 247 5.44 14.10 7.87
C GLY A 247 4.67 15.09 7.00
N LYS A 248 5.29 15.57 5.93
CA LYS A 248 4.68 16.52 4.98
C LYS A 248 4.60 15.97 3.57
N ASP A 249 5.53 15.09 3.20
CA ASP A 249 5.65 14.55 1.84
C ASP A 249 5.40 13.05 1.87
N LEU A 250 4.21 12.69 2.35
CA LEU A 250 3.83 11.29 2.59
C LEU A 250 3.59 10.52 1.29
N ASP A 251 3.92 9.24 1.33
CA ASP A 251 3.75 8.29 0.24
C ASP A 251 3.06 7.01 0.78
N GLN A 252 3.57 5.83 0.46
CA GLN A 252 3.02 4.53 0.84
C GLN A 252 2.93 4.33 2.38
N VAL A 253 1.95 3.51 2.79
CA VAL A 253 1.87 2.88 4.10
C VAL A 253 2.09 1.37 3.93
N TYR A 254 2.97 0.79 4.75
CA TYR A 254 3.23 -0.65 4.76
C TYR A 254 3.01 -1.25 6.14
N MET A 255 2.46 -2.46 6.21
CA MET A 255 2.23 -3.18 7.47
C MET A 255 3.05 -4.48 7.47
N PRO A 256 4.28 -4.47 8.04
CA PRO A 256 5.12 -5.67 8.05
C PRO A 256 4.47 -6.81 8.83
N ALA A 257 4.36 -7.99 8.20
CA ALA A 257 3.81 -9.20 8.81
C ALA A 257 4.55 -9.58 10.10
N LYS A 258 5.86 -9.29 10.18
CA LYS A 258 6.71 -9.56 11.36
C LYS A 258 6.16 -8.98 12.67
N TYR A 259 5.42 -7.86 12.59
CA TYR A 259 4.90 -7.14 13.76
C TYR A 259 3.41 -7.39 14.04
N GLY A 260 2.80 -8.40 13.41
CA GLY A 260 1.47 -8.87 13.76
C GLY A 260 0.35 -7.84 13.60
N GLY A 261 0.53 -6.88 12.69
CA GLY A 261 -0.45 -5.82 12.39
C GLY A 261 -0.55 -4.69 13.41
N ASN A 262 0.37 -4.62 14.37
CA ASN A 262 0.42 -3.55 15.38
C ASN A 262 1.40 -2.42 15.02
N THR A 263 2.12 -2.56 13.91
CA THR A 263 3.08 -1.58 13.42
C THR A 263 2.84 -1.31 11.94
N ILE A 264 2.89 -0.04 11.57
CA ILE A 264 2.98 0.38 10.17
C ILE A 264 4.24 1.23 9.98
N LEU A 265 4.73 1.21 8.75
CA LEU A 265 5.82 2.00 8.25
C LEU A 265 5.23 2.96 7.23
N VAL A 266 5.37 4.26 7.48
CA VAL A 266 4.84 5.30 6.59
C VAL A 266 6.02 5.98 5.93
N SER A 267 6.05 5.97 4.61
CA SER A 267 7.07 6.68 3.84
C SER A 267 6.79 8.18 3.84
N ASP A 268 7.80 8.97 4.21
CA ASP A 268 7.92 10.38 3.83
C ASP A 268 9.10 10.49 2.86
N THR A 269 8.84 11.04 1.66
CA THR A 269 9.80 11.02 0.56
C THR A 269 11.10 11.75 0.91
N SER A 270 11.04 12.76 1.78
CA SER A 270 12.17 13.55 2.24
C SER A 270 12.77 13.01 3.54
N ASP A 271 11.95 12.85 4.58
CA ASP A 271 12.42 12.54 5.93
C ASP A 271 12.77 11.04 6.10
N GLY A 272 12.19 10.15 5.30
CA GLY A 272 12.40 8.71 5.34
C GLY A 272 11.22 7.93 5.93
N THR A 273 11.49 6.79 6.55
CA THR A 273 10.44 5.85 7.00
C THR A 273 10.03 6.11 8.44
N VAL A 274 8.81 6.56 8.66
CA VAL A 274 8.21 6.82 9.96
C VAL A 274 7.65 5.52 10.54
N VAL A 275 8.12 5.14 11.72
CA VAL A 275 7.69 3.90 12.40
C VAL A 275 6.56 4.24 13.37
N VAL A 276 5.38 3.67 13.13
CA VAL A 276 4.18 3.93 13.92
C VAL A 276 3.66 2.65 14.55
N ARG A 277 3.33 2.70 15.83
CA ARG A 277 2.80 1.56 16.58
C ARG A 277 1.46 1.89 17.22
N SER A 278 0.55 0.92 17.18
CA SER A 278 -0.69 0.91 17.97
C SER A 278 -0.71 -0.31 18.90
N ASP A 279 -1.24 -0.13 20.11
CA ASP A 279 -1.40 -1.20 21.09
C ASP A 279 -2.90 -1.47 21.39
N ASP A 280 -3.82 -0.75 20.74
CA ASP A 280 -5.26 -0.66 21.07
C ASP A 280 -6.20 -0.82 19.85
N ASP A 281 -5.76 -1.61 18.87
CA ASP A 281 -6.47 -1.86 17.62
C ASP A 281 -6.72 -0.59 16.78
N TRP A 282 -5.65 0.21 16.67
CA TRP A 282 -5.61 1.45 15.88
C TRP A 282 -6.64 2.47 16.33
N LYS A 283 -7.07 2.43 17.60
CA LYS A 283 -7.88 3.52 18.19
C LYS A 283 -7.01 4.73 18.51
N SER A 284 -5.75 4.48 18.84
CA SER A 284 -4.68 5.48 18.93
C SER A 284 -3.37 4.88 18.44
N ALA A 285 -2.38 5.74 18.20
CA ALA A 285 -1.05 5.31 17.79
C ALA A 285 0.03 6.26 18.31
N LYS A 286 1.29 5.82 18.23
CA LYS A 286 2.47 6.63 18.55
C LYS A 286 3.54 6.44 17.49
N ILE A 287 4.20 7.54 17.14
CA ILE A 287 5.43 7.49 16.34
C ILE A 287 6.56 7.07 17.28
N VAL A 288 7.16 5.91 17.05
CA VAL A 288 8.23 5.36 17.88
C VAL A 288 9.62 5.80 17.39
N GLY A 289 9.71 6.26 16.14
CA GLY A 289 10.92 6.81 15.55
C GLY A 289 10.77 7.00 14.03
N THR A 290 11.83 7.49 13.41
CA THR A 290 11.94 7.64 11.95
C THR A 290 13.31 7.12 11.54
N VAL A 291 13.36 6.26 10.53
CA VAL A 291 14.60 5.87 9.86
C VAL A 291 14.85 6.89 8.76
N ALA A 292 15.90 7.71 8.89
CA ALA A 292 16.17 8.81 7.98
C ALA A 292 16.42 8.34 6.54
N ASN A 293 15.99 9.13 5.55
CA ASN A 293 16.33 8.90 4.15
C ASN A 293 17.83 9.09 3.92
N ALA A 294 18.57 7.99 3.78
CA ALA A 294 20.02 8.01 3.60
C ALA A 294 20.48 8.48 2.20
N LEU A 295 19.55 8.56 1.23
CA LEU A 295 19.84 8.86 -0.17
C LEU A 295 19.28 10.23 -0.60
N GLN A 296 18.74 11.01 0.33
CA GLN A 296 18.19 12.35 0.06
C GLN A 296 19.21 13.27 -0.62
N SER A 297 20.48 13.23 -0.20
CA SER A 297 21.55 14.06 -0.81
C SER A 297 22.01 13.57 -2.19
N GLN A 298 21.42 12.48 -2.69
CA GLN A 298 21.70 11.86 -3.99
C GLN A 298 20.43 11.79 -4.83
N ASP A 299 19.48 12.71 -4.59
CA ASP A 299 18.19 12.80 -5.26
C ASP A 299 17.31 11.53 -5.13
N GLY A 300 17.54 10.75 -4.08
CA GLY A 300 16.75 9.57 -3.75
C GLY A 300 15.58 9.92 -2.82
N PHE A 301 14.38 9.45 -3.17
CA PHE A 301 13.13 9.65 -2.44
C PHE A 301 12.67 8.34 -1.79
N SER A 302 12.33 8.37 -0.50
CA SER A 302 11.80 7.20 0.20
C SER A 302 10.31 7.03 -0.10
N VAL A 303 9.96 6.19 -1.06
CA VAL A 303 8.58 6.08 -1.58
C VAL A 303 7.79 4.92 -0.96
N ALA A 304 8.46 3.80 -0.67
CA ALA A 304 7.81 2.62 -0.12
C ALA A 304 8.72 1.84 0.83
N THR A 305 8.12 0.92 1.56
CA THR A 305 8.83 -0.09 2.35
C THR A 305 8.26 -1.47 2.03
N VAL A 306 9.11 -2.50 2.05
CA VAL A 306 8.70 -3.89 1.83
C VAL A 306 9.42 -4.83 2.78
N GLN A 307 8.71 -5.81 3.33
CA GLN A 307 9.31 -6.92 4.07
C GLN A 307 9.60 -8.07 3.10
N ILE A 308 10.88 -8.30 2.81
CA ILE A 308 11.35 -9.45 2.04
C ILE A 308 11.78 -10.54 3.02
N ALA A 309 10.99 -11.59 3.13
CA ALA A 309 11.12 -12.64 4.14
C ALA A 309 11.20 -12.03 5.57
N GLU A 310 12.34 -12.11 6.26
CA GLU A 310 12.48 -11.58 7.63
C GLU A 310 13.07 -10.16 7.72
N ARG A 311 13.42 -9.55 6.58
CA ARG A 311 14.08 -8.24 6.50
C ARG A 311 13.19 -7.19 5.85
N ILE A 312 13.35 -5.95 6.27
CA ILE A 312 12.57 -4.80 5.85
C ILE A 312 13.47 -3.84 5.08
N TYR A 313 13.03 -3.48 3.87
CA TYR A 313 13.79 -2.67 2.94
C TYR A 313 13.07 -1.38 2.58
N VAL A 314 13.80 -0.27 2.58
CA VAL A 314 13.34 0.98 1.97
C VAL A 314 13.48 0.87 0.45
N VAL A 315 12.40 1.24 -0.24
CA VAL A 315 12.36 1.41 -1.69
C VAL A 315 12.64 2.87 -2.00
N THR A 316 13.62 3.11 -2.87
CA THR A 316 14.05 4.47 -3.24
C THR A 316 13.77 4.73 -4.71
N GLU A 317 13.09 5.84 -4.96
CA GLU A 317 12.81 6.36 -6.28
C GLU A 317 13.74 7.55 -6.60
N TYR A 318 13.96 7.81 -7.89
CA TYR A 318 14.80 8.89 -8.41
C TYR A 318 14.03 9.70 -9.45
N PHE A 319 12.92 10.32 -9.04
CA PHE A 319 11.99 11.04 -9.91
C PHE A 319 12.68 12.08 -10.82
N LEU A 320 13.76 12.71 -10.34
CA LEU A 320 14.47 13.76 -11.09
C LEU A 320 15.19 13.22 -12.33
N ASP A 321 15.50 11.93 -12.39
CA ASP A 321 16.13 11.34 -13.58
C ASP A 321 15.22 11.44 -14.82
N ALA A 322 13.89 11.56 -14.65
CA ALA A 322 12.94 11.69 -15.74
C ALA A 322 13.07 13.02 -16.52
N SER A 323 13.81 14.01 -16.00
CA SER A 323 14.14 15.21 -16.78
C SER A 323 15.15 14.95 -17.90
N ASN A 324 15.89 13.83 -17.84
CA ASN A 324 16.97 13.46 -18.76
C ASN A 324 16.67 12.12 -19.43
N LYS A 325 15.52 12.01 -20.10
CA LYS A 325 15.06 10.74 -20.69
C LYS A 325 16.04 10.20 -21.74
N VAL A 326 16.28 8.90 -21.72
CA VAL A 326 17.01 8.21 -22.79
C VAL A 326 16.13 8.23 -24.06
N PRO A 327 16.65 8.63 -25.24
CA PRO A 327 15.86 8.67 -26.47
C PRO A 327 15.16 7.33 -26.77
N GLY A 328 13.86 7.39 -27.03
CA GLY A 328 13.04 6.19 -27.28
C GLY A 328 12.56 5.47 -26.02
N THR A 329 12.77 6.04 -24.84
CA THR A 329 12.29 5.49 -23.55
C THR A 329 11.52 6.54 -22.76
N ASN A 330 10.94 6.14 -21.63
CA ASN A 330 10.12 7.03 -20.79
C ASN A 330 10.86 7.61 -19.57
N ALA A 331 12.09 7.18 -19.30
CA ALA A 331 12.83 7.51 -18.07
C ALA A 331 14.32 7.84 -18.32
N GLY A 332 15.03 8.21 -17.25
CA GLY A 332 16.49 8.44 -17.27
C GLY A 332 17.31 7.17 -17.51
N ASN A 333 18.64 7.23 -17.37
CA ASN A 333 19.54 6.13 -17.75
C ASN A 333 20.01 5.23 -16.60
N ARG A 334 19.36 5.28 -15.43
CA ARG A 334 19.78 4.54 -14.24
C ARG A 334 19.65 3.03 -14.42
N THR A 335 20.64 2.30 -13.90
CA THR A 335 20.71 0.83 -13.94
C THR A 335 20.79 0.17 -12.57
N GLU A 336 20.94 0.96 -11.51
CA GLU A 336 21.15 0.46 -10.15
C GLU A 336 20.22 1.16 -9.17
N PHE A 337 19.49 0.37 -8.40
CA PHE A 337 18.47 0.83 -7.45
C PHE A 337 18.76 0.20 -6.08
N PRO A 338 19.34 0.96 -5.14
CA PRO A 338 19.67 0.44 -3.81
C PRO A 338 18.39 0.20 -2.99
N LEU A 339 18.37 -0.93 -2.29
CA LEU A 339 17.40 -1.27 -1.26
C LEU A 339 18.13 -1.28 0.08
N ARG A 340 17.85 -0.29 0.93
CA ARG A 340 18.47 -0.22 2.25
C ARG A 340 17.70 -1.10 3.23
N ASP A 341 18.41 -2.02 3.87
CA ASP A 341 17.87 -2.82 4.97
C ASP A 341 17.79 -1.96 6.24
N ILE A 342 16.57 -1.80 6.76
CA ILE A 342 16.28 -0.99 7.95
C ILE A 342 15.77 -1.84 9.12
N THR A 343 15.81 -3.17 8.99
CA THR A 343 15.17 -4.11 9.94
C THR A 343 15.61 -3.87 11.37
N ASP A 344 16.93 -3.78 11.59
CA ASP A 344 17.48 -3.70 12.94
C ASP A 344 17.21 -2.33 13.59
N GLU A 345 17.13 -1.26 12.79
CA GLU A 345 16.75 0.07 13.25
C GLU A 345 15.28 0.11 13.70
N VAL A 346 14.39 -0.47 12.89
CA VAL A 346 12.96 -0.59 13.23
C VAL A 346 12.77 -1.45 14.48
N ASP A 347 13.43 -2.61 14.55
CA ASP A 347 13.38 -3.50 15.72
C ASP A 347 13.86 -2.78 16.99
N ALA A 348 14.97 -2.03 16.91
CA ALA A 348 15.49 -1.26 18.04
C ALA A 348 14.52 -0.15 18.49
N MET A 349 13.82 0.53 17.56
CA MET A 349 12.81 1.54 17.90
C MET A 349 11.61 0.91 18.62
N LEU A 350 11.18 -0.27 18.20
CA LEU A 350 10.04 -0.98 18.79
C LEU A 350 10.36 -1.60 20.16
N GLN A 351 11.61 -1.99 20.42
CA GLN A 351 12.06 -2.50 21.72
C GLN A 351 12.16 -1.42 22.80
N LYS A 352 12.45 -0.17 22.43
CA LYS A 352 12.49 0.98 23.36
C LYS A 352 11.13 1.33 23.95
N VAL A 353 10.05 0.71 23.47
CA VAL A 353 8.70 0.88 23.97
C VAL A 353 8.37 -0.29 24.90
N PRO A 354 8.25 -0.08 26.23
CA PRO A 354 7.82 -1.15 27.13
C PRO A 354 6.47 -1.69 26.68
N ALA A 355 6.32 -3.02 26.66
CA ALA A 355 5.01 -3.64 26.45
C ALA A 355 4.10 -3.21 27.61
N THR A 356 3.08 -2.40 27.33
CA THR A 356 1.98 -2.16 28.26
C THR A 356 1.29 -3.50 28.50
N ARG A 357 1.45 -4.04 29.72
CA ARG A 357 0.74 -5.25 30.14
C ARG A 357 -0.76 -4.97 30.00
N ARG A 358 -1.45 -5.81 29.22
CA ARG A 358 -2.91 -5.85 29.16
C ARG A 358 -3.48 -6.36 30.47
#